data_AF-A0A968SI92-F1
#
_entry.id   AF-A0A968SI92-F1
#
_cell.length_a   1.000
_cell.length_b   1.000
_cell.length_c   1.000
_cell.angle_alpha   90.00
_cell.angle_beta   90.00
_cell.angle_gamma   90.00
#
_symmetry.space_group_name_H-M   'P 1'
#
loop_
_entity.id
_entity.type
_entity.pdbx_description
1 polymer ?
#
loop_
_entity_poly.entity_id
_entity_poly.type
_entity_poly.pdbx_seq_one_letter_code
_entity_poly.pdbx_strand_id
1 'polypeptide(L)'
;MSLREQWTTERQQRTQRTAGLLESSRRSRQDKQQALRQQWQQERQARQQHWADRAAGIRAFQAQRQQVQQQIREAQAASKAQADQSRRQTYLEFAEGVRQSLAQTGQSRLEMGAQLHHSLQAFADRMAAEGVLQVETLRQERLQMGDALRKGLSQFGLQLNSDMAELLGELATNRQTMAAQQQSTLQAFHQTLQTEVAGQMQDLSSQRQAAAQEMRNNLVAFTDDLRVTVWGVAGIPGQALKPADEASTPAASSPTTSNNGNGSSQGRDPHLSTDLVAEPEQESPAEEVEALVDEVIAEQTVINETAITEDVESESFQPEAADLSDISNLPEEESSAEAWVEDTLTEPETAEPESREPESREPETREPETTGSESLTDADILTYVNAYTADLQKQDPSLSLLQVIGNRDLVRDLLTQGASDLGMDPADILTILRRMVSSSTVTA
;
A
#
# COMPACT_ATOMS: atom_id res chain seq x y z
N MET A 1 -39.87 -62.33 162.49
CA MET A 1 -40.35 -61.30 161.54
C MET A 1 -41.86 -61.38 161.46
N SER A 2 -42.56 -60.26 161.64
CA SER A 2 -44.03 -60.24 161.54
C SER A 2 -44.47 -60.19 160.06
N LEU A 3 -45.63 -60.76 159.73
CA LEU A 3 -46.22 -60.71 158.39
C LEU A 3 -46.35 -59.27 157.84
N ARG A 4 -46.48 -58.26 158.72
CA ARG A 4 -46.49 -56.84 158.32
C ARG A 4 -45.13 -56.38 157.80
N GLU A 5 -44.03 -56.80 158.42
CA GLU A 5 -42.66 -56.44 157.99
C GLU A 5 -42.29 -57.09 156.65
N GLN A 6 -42.74 -58.33 156.43
CA GLN A 6 -42.58 -59.02 155.14
C GLN A 6 -43.36 -58.31 154.01
N TRP A 7 -44.58 -57.84 154.29
CA TRP A 7 -45.37 -57.12 153.29
C TRP A 7 -44.80 -55.74 152.95
N THR A 8 -44.30 -54.99 153.93
CA THR A 8 -43.67 -53.68 153.69
C THR A 8 -42.37 -53.81 152.92
N THR A 9 -41.54 -54.82 153.23
CA THR A 9 -40.30 -55.08 152.51
C THR A 9 -40.57 -55.53 151.07
N GLU A 10 -41.56 -56.39 150.85
CA GLU A 10 -41.96 -56.80 149.50
C GLU A 10 -42.51 -55.63 148.66
N ARG A 11 -43.32 -54.75 149.26
CA ARG A 11 -43.83 -53.55 148.58
C ARG A 11 -42.70 -52.56 148.23
N GLN A 12 -41.72 -52.41 149.10
CA GLN A 12 -40.54 -51.59 148.86
C GLN A 12 -39.66 -52.19 147.74
N GLN A 13 -39.47 -53.52 147.73
CA GLN A 13 -38.76 -54.18 146.63
C GLN A 13 -39.48 -54.06 145.30
N ARG A 14 -40.82 -54.19 145.27
CA ARG A 14 -41.61 -54.01 144.04
C ARG A 14 -41.51 -52.58 143.50
N THR A 15 -41.59 -51.57 144.36
CA THR A 15 -41.43 -50.16 143.96
C THR A 15 -40.03 -49.83 143.49
N GLN A 16 -38.99 -50.39 144.11
CA GLN A 16 -37.60 -50.25 143.62
C GLN A 16 -37.40 -50.94 142.27
N ARG A 17 -37.99 -52.13 142.05
CA ARG A 17 -37.94 -52.81 140.74
C ARG A 17 -38.67 -52.03 139.66
N THR A 18 -39.86 -51.49 139.92
CA THR A 18 -40.59 -50.68 138.93
C THR A 18 -39.91 -49.34 138.66
N ALA A 19 -39.36 -48.68 139.69
CA ALA A 19 -38.54 -47.47 139.53
C ALA A 19 -37.28 -47.76 138.69
N GLY A 20 -36.59 -48.87 138.96
CA GLY A 20 -35.44 -49.31 138.17
C GLY A 20 -35.77 -49.62 136.71
N LEU A 21 -36.93 -50.25 136.44
CA LEU A 21 -37.41 -50.50 135.06
C LEU A 21 -37.80 -49.21 134.32
N LEU A 22 -38.41 -48.25 135.02
CA LEU A 22 -38.74 -46.95 134.44
C LEU A 22 -37.48 -46.13 134.15
N GLU A 23 -36.50 -46.17 135.06
CA GLU A 23 -35.23 -45.48 134.87
C GLU A 23 -34.41 -46.13 133.75
N SER A 24 -34.36 -47.47 133.68
CA SER A 24 -33.72 -48.17 132.56
C SER A 24 -34.44 -47.90 131.24
N SER A 25 -35.77 -47.83 131.22
CA SER A 25 -36.54 -47.44 130.04
C SER A 25 -36.27 -45.98 129.64
N ARG A 26 -36.17 -45.06 130.61
CA ARG A 26 -35.87 -43.65 130.35
C ARG A 26 -34.46 -43.47 129.78
N ARG A 27 -33.46 -44.12 130.38
CA ARG A 27 -32.09 -44.13 129.88
C ARG A 27 -32.03 -44.73 128.48
N SER A 28 -32.65 -45.89 128.26
CA SER A 28 -32.73 -46.51 126.94
C SER A 28 -33.37 -45.59 125.88
N ARG A 29 -34.43 -44.82 126.23
CA ARG A 29 -35.00 -43.82 125.31
C ARG A 29 -34.06 -42.63 125.08
N GLN A 30 -33.39 -42.15 126.12
CA GLN A 30 -32.40 -41.08 125.99
C GLN A 30 -31.22 -41.50 125.13
N ASP A 31 -30.68 -42.70 125.34
CA ASP A 31 -29.61 -43.30 124.55
C ASP A 31 -30.05 -43.48 123.11
N LYS A 32 -31.28 -43.98 122.88
CA LYS A 32 -31.85 -44.08 121.52
C LYS A 32 -32.01 -42.70 120.86
N GLN A 33 -32.43 -41.68 121.60
CA GLN A 33 -32.53 -40.32 121.07
C GLN A 33 -31.16 -39.72 120.77
N GLN A 34 -30.15 -39.95 121.62
CA GLN A 34 -28.79 -39.51 121.38
C GLN A 34 -28.18 -40.21 120.17
N ALA A 35 -28.34 -41.53 120.06
CA ALA A 35 -27.90 -42.31 118.91
C ALA A 35 -28.55 -41.82 117.61
N LEU A 36 -29.86 -41.53 117.62
CA LEU A 36 -30.53 -40.94 116.46
C LEU A 36 -29.97 -39.55 116.11
N ARG A 37 -29.69 -38.68 117.09
CA ARG A 37 -29.08 -37.37 116.82
C ARG A 37 -27.69 -37.49 116.20
N GLN A 38 -26.88 -38.43 116.71
CA GLN A 38 -25.56 -38.71 116.15
C GLN A 38 -25.66 -39.27 114.73
N GLN A 39 -26.58 -40.20 114.49
CA GLN A 39 -26.85 -40.75 113.16
C GLN A 39 -27.27 -39.64 112.18
N TRP A 40 -28.19 -38.77 112.58
CA TRP A 40 -28.61 -37.63 111.75
C TRP A 40 -27.47 -36.64 111.47
N GLN A 41 -26.59 -36.38 112.44
CA GLN A 41 -25.43 -35.52 112.24
C GLN A 41 -24.42 -36.14 111.27
N GLN A 42 -24.11 -37.44 111.43
CA GLN A 42 -23.23 -38.16 110.52
C GLN A 42 -23.81 -38.21 109.10
N GLU A 43 -25.11 -38.49 108.96
CA GLU A 43 -25.78 -38.50 107.66
C GLU A 43 -25.75 -37.12 107.00
N ARG A 44 -25.94 -36.05 107.78
CA ARG A 44 -25.84 -34.67 107.27
C ARG A 44 -24.42 -34.35 106.79
N GLN A 45 -23.40 -34.73 107.54
CA GLN A 45 -22.00 -34.55 107.14
C GLN A 45 -21.66 -35.36 105.88
N ALA A 46 -22.08 -36.63 105.82
CA ALA A 46 -21.87 -37.49 104.65
C ALA A 46 -22.56 -36.90 103.40
N ARG A 47 -23.79 -36.38 103.53
CA ARG A 47 -24.47 -35.68 102.42
C ARG A 47 -23.72 -34.42 102.02
N GLN A 48 -23.23 -33.62 102.97
CA GLN A 48 -22.45 -32.41 102.67
C GLN A 48 -21.15 -32.75 101.92
N GLN A 49 -20.43 -33.78 102.36
CA GLN A 49 -19.22 -34.28 101.68
C GLN A 49 -19.56 -34.76 100.27
N HIS A 50 -20.59 -35.60 100.11
CA HIS A 50 -21.04 -36.05 98.79
C HIS A 50 -21.39 -34.88 97.85
N TRP A 51 -22.05 -33.83 98.35
CA TRP A 51 -22.32 -32.63 97.55
C TRP A 51 -21.06 -31.81 97.24
N ALA A 52 -20.13 -31.71 98.18
CA ALA A 52 -18.85 -31.05 97.97
C ALA A 52 -18.00 -31.77 96.91
N ASP A 53 -17.93 -33.10 96.96
CA ASP A 53 -17.23 -33.95 96.00
C ASP A 53 -17.86 -33.83 94.61
N ARG A 54 -19.21 -33.85 94.54
CA ARG A 54 -19.93 -33.63 93.28
C ARG A 54 -19.67 -32.24 92.70
N ALA A 55 -19.66 -31.20 93.53
CA ALA A 55 -19.35 -29.83 93.10
C ALA A 55 -17.88 -29.68 92.66
N ALA A 56 -16.95 -30.38 93.31
CA ALA A 56 -15.56 -30.45 92.88
C ALA A 56 -15.43 -31.14 91.51
N GLY A 57 -16.14 -32.26 91.29
CA GLY A 57 -16.18 -32.95 90.01
C GLY A 57 -16.74 -32.09 88.87
N ILE A 58 -17.82 -31.33 89.11
CA ILE A 58 -18.39 -30.41 88.11
C ILE A 58 -17.39 -29.30 87.76
N ARG A 59 -16.71 -28.72 88.77
CA ARG A 59 -15.68 -27.69 88.53
C ARG A 59 -14.50 -28.23 87.74
N ALA A 60 -14.01 -29.42 88.08
CA ALA A 60 -12.93 -30.07 87.34
C ALA A 60 -13.32 -30.36 85.88
N PHE A 61 -14.54 -30.86 85.65
CA PHE A 61 -15.06 -31.08 84.30
C PHE A 61 -15.19 -29.77 83.50
N GLN A 62 -15.69 -28.70 84.12
CA GLN A 62 -15.77 -27.38 83.48
C GLN A 62 -14.39 -26.81 83.13
N ALA A 63 -13.42 -26.92 84.05
CA ALA A 63 -12.05 -26.49 83.80
C ALA A 63 -11.42 -27.28 82.63
N GLN A 64 -11.62 -28.60 82.61
CA GLN A 64 -11.16 -29.45 81.50
C GLN A 64 -11.79 -29.03 80.17
N ARG A 65 -13.11 -28.77 80.16
CA ARG A 65 -13.81 -28.31 78.95
C ARG A 65 -13.27 -26.97 78.46
N GLN A 66 -12.99 -26.03 79.36
CA GLN A 66 -12.40 -24.73 79.01
C GLN A 66 -11.00 -24.90 78.42
N GLN A 67 -10.17 -25.78 79.02
CA GLN A 67 -8.84 -26.09 78.50
C GLN A 67 -8.89 -26.68 77.09
N VAL A 68 -9.79 -27.62 76.83
CA VAL A 68 -9.98 -28.20 75.49
C VAL A 68 -10.45 -27.12 74.50
N GLN A 69 -11.35 -26.22 74.91
CA GLN A 69 -11.76 -25.10 74.04
C GLN A 69 -10.62 -24.14 73.72
N GLN A 70 -9.74 -23.85 74.67
CA GLN A 70 -8.54 -23.05 74.44
C GLN A 70 -7.60 -23.74 73.44
N GLN A 71 -7.33 -25.03 73.62
CA GLN A 71 -6.51 -25.81 72.70
C GLN A 71 -7.10 -25.83 71.27
N ILE A 72 -8.42 -25.95 71.14
CA ILE A 72 -9.08 -25.87 69.83
C ILE A 72 -8.90 -24.49 69.19
N ARG A 73 -9.06 -23.41 69.96
CA ARG A 73 -8.86 -22.04 69.45
C ARG A 73 -7.41 -21.80 69.03
N GLU A 74 -6.46 -22.26 69.83
CA GLU A 74 -5.03 -22.17 69.52
C GLU A 74 -4.68 -22.97 68.25
N ALA A 75 -5.19 -24.20 68.13
CA ALA A 75 -4.99 -25.02 66.94
C ALA A 75 -5.61 -24.38 65.67
N GLN A 76 -6.79 -23.78 65.79
CA GLN A 76 -7.43 -23.05 64.69
C GLN A 76 -6.66 -21.78 64.31
N ALA A 77 -6.18 -21.03 65.29
CA ALA A 77 -5.35 -19.84 65.05
C ALA A 77 -4.03 -20.21 64.37
N ALA A 78 -3.36 -21.27 64.82
CA ALA A 78 -2.13 -21.79 64.22
C ALA A 78 -2.37 -22.28 62.78
N SER A 79 -3.45 -23.02 62.53
CA SER A 79 -3.82 -23.49 61.19
C SER A 79 -4.13 -22.32 60.24
N LYS A 80 -4.84 -21.29 60.72
CA LYS A 80 -5.11 -20.08 59.95
C LYS A 80 -3.81 -19.33 59.63
N ALA A 81 -2.94 -19.14 60.61
CA ALA A 81 -1.64 -18.49 60.40
C ALA A 81 -0.78 -19.23 59.37
N GLN A 82 -0.78 -20.57 59.41
CA GLN A 82 -0.09 -21.39 58.41
C GLN A 82 -0.71 -21.24 57.01
N ALA A 83 -2.03 -21.25 56.90
CA ALA A 83 -2.72 -21.04 55.63
C ALA A 83 -2.43 -19.65 55.03
N ASP A 84 -2.39 -18.61 55.87
CA ASP A 84 -2.05 -17.25 55.45
C ASP A 84 -0.58 -17.15 55.01
N GLN A 85 0.34 -17.85 55.69
CA GLN A 85 1.74 -17.94 55.25
C GLN A 85 1.88 -18.65 53.89
N SER A 86 1.20 -19.77 53.69
CA SER A 86 1.20 -20.47 52.40
C SER A 86 0.62 -19.60 51.28
N ARG A 87 -0.48 -18.88 51.54
CA ARG A 87 -1.03 -17.91 50.58
C ARG A 87 -0.02 -16.83 50.23
N ARG A 88 0.66 -16.24 51.22
CA ARG A 88 1.73 -15.25 50.98
C ARG A 88 2.84 -15.80 50.11
N GLN A 89 3.30 -17.02 50.36
CA GLN A 89 4.31 -17.68 49.51
C GLN A 89 3.82 -17.85 48.08
N THR A 90 2.59 -18.33 47.87
CA THR A 90 2.03 -18.46 46.51
C THR A 90 1.90 -17.12 45.79
N TYR A 91 1.59 -16.04 46.51
CA TYR A 91 1.56 -14.70 45.92
C TYR A 91 2.94 -14.18 45.54
N LEU A 92 3.97 -14.47 46.35
CA LEU A 92 5.35 -14.10 46.03
C LEU A 92 5.86 -14.88 44.81
N GLU A 93 5.66 -16.19 44.79
CA GLU A 93 6.01 -17.04 43.63
C GLU A 93 5.27 -16.59 42.36
N PHE A 94 3.98 -16.26 42.48
CA PHE A 94 3.21 -15.72 41.36
C PHE A 94 3.74 -14.36 40.90
N ALA A 95 4.02 -13.44 41.82
CA ALA A 95 4.56 -12.11 41.49
C ALA A 95 5.94 -12.21 40.82
N GLU A 96 6.80 -13.12 41.29
CA GLU A 96 8.08 -13.43 40.65
C GLU A 96 7.89 -14.01 39.25
N GLY A 97 6.95 -14.95 39.08
CA GLY A 97 6.59 -15.52 37.78
C GLY A 97 6.11 -14.45 36.78
N VAL A 98 5.24 -13.53 37.22
CA VAL A 98 4.79 -12.40 36.39
C VAL A 98 5.97 -11.49 36.03
N ARG A 99 6.85 -11.18 36.97
CA ARG A 99 8.05 -10.35 36.72
C ARG A 99 8.97 -11.00 35.70
N GLN A 100 9.21 -12.31 35.80
CA GLN A 100 10.02 -13.06 34.83
C GLN A 100 9.38 -13.09 33.44
N SER A 101 8.06 -13.31 33.36
CA SER A 101 7.33 -13.29 32.09
C SER A 101 7.37 -11.92 31.40
N LEU A 102 7.22 -10.83 32.16
CA LEU A 102 7.35 -9.47 31.65
C LEU A 102 8.78 -9.18 31.17
N ALA A 103 9.80 -9.63 31.90
CA ALA A 103 11.19 -9.48 31.50
C ALA A 103 11.50 -10.24 30.20
N GLN A 104 11.03 -11.48 30.06
CA GLN A 104 11.16 -12.27 28.82
C GLN A 104 10.45 -11.59 27.65
N THR A 105 9.22 -11.11 27.86
CA THR A 105 8.47 -10.38 26.83
C THR A 105 9.21 -9.12 26.39
N GLY A 106 9.82 -8.40 27.33
CA GLY A 106 10.68 -7.24 27.04
C GLY A 106 11.90 -7.61 26.18
N GLN A 107 12.60 -8.69 26.52
CA GLN A 107 13.73 -9.19 25.73
C GLN A 107 13.31 -9.60 24.32
N SER A 108 12.21 -10.35 24.17
CA SER A 108 11.71 -10.73 22.84
C SER A 108 11.31 -9.53 21.99
N ARG A 109 10.77 -8.45 22.58
CA ARG A 109 10.48 -7.20 21.86
C ARG A 109 11.75 -6.50 21.40
N LEU A 110 12.80 -6.47 22.23
CA LEU A 110 14.09 -5.90 21.84
C LEU A 110 14.76 -6.70 20.72
N GLU A 111 14.75 -8.04 20.80
CA GLU A 111 15.26 -8.91 19.74
C GLU A 111 14.49 -8.74 18.43
N MET A 112 13.16 -8.70 18.49
CA MET A 112 12.32 -8.44 17.32
C MET A 112 12.58 -7.05 16.74
N GLY A 113 12.74 -6.03 17.59
CA GLY A 113 13.11 -4.68 17.17
C GLY A 113 14.46 -4.64 16.46
N ALA A 114 15.47 -5.34 16.99
CA ALA A 114 16.78 -5.45 16.36
C ALA A 114 16.72 -6.20 15.01
N GLN A 115 15.93 -7.27 14.92
CA GLN A 115 15.72 -8.00 13.66
C GLN A 115 15.02 -7.14 12.60
N LEU A 116 14.01 -6.36 13.00
CA LEU A 116 13.29 -5.46 12.11
C LEU A 116 14.19 -4.30 11.66
N HIS A 117 15.00 -3.75 12.55
CA HIS A 117 15.97 -2.74 12.17
C HIS A 117 17.01 -3.30 11.18
N HIS A 118 17.51 -4.51 11.42
CA HIS A 118 18.44 -5.18 10.52
C HIS A 118 17.82 -5.48 9.14
N SER A 119 16.54 -5.89 9.09
CA SER A 119 15.85 -6.17 7.82
C SER A 119 15.58 -4.89 7.02
N LEU A 120 15.21 -3.79 7.69
CA LEU A 120 15.07 -2.48 7.05
C LEU A 120 16.41 -1.96 6.52
N GLN A 121 17.49 -2.11 7.27
CA GLN A 121 18.83 -1.73 6.82
C GLN A 121 19.23 -2.53 5.57
N ALA A 122 19.08 -3.85 5.60
CA ALA A 122 19.38 -4.70 4.45
C ALA A 122 18.48 -4.40 3.23
N PHE A 123 17.24 -3.98 3.45
CA PHE A 123 16.35 -3.52 2.39
C PHE A 123 16.83 -2.19 1.78
N ALA A 124 17.20 -1.22 2.62
CA ALA A 124 17.74 0.05 2.17
C ALA A 124 19.03 -0.15 1.35
N ASP A 125 19.93 -1.02 1.79
CA ASP A 125 21.16 -1.37 1.06
C ASP A 125 20.86 -2.01 -0.30
N ARG A 126 19.85 -2.89 -0.38
CA ARG A 126 19.40 -3.49 -1.66
C ARG A 126 18.81 -2.45 -2.60
N MET A 127 17.95 -1.56 -2.09
CA MET A 127 17.37 -0.48 -2.89
C MET A 127 18.44 0.48 -3.41
N ALA A 128 19.45 0.79 -2.60
CA ALA A 128 20.59 1.60 -3.02
C ALA A 128 21.40 0.90 -4.13
N ALA A 129 21.71 -0.40 -3.97
CA ALA A 129 22.43 -1.18 -4.97
C ALA A 129 21.63 -1.33 -6.28
N GLU A 130 20.33 -1.57 -6.19
CA GLU A 130 19.45 -1.68 -7.36
C GLU A 130 19.31 -0.33 -8.09
N GLY A 131 19.18 0.77 -7.34
CA GLY A 131 19.18 2.12 -7.91
C GLY A 131 20.46 2.42 -8.70
N VAL A 132 21.62 2.07 -8.16
CA VAL A 132 22.91 2.22 -8.87
C VAL A 132 22.94 1.38 -10.15
N LEU A 133 22.48 0.12 -10.10
CA LEU A 133 22.42 -0.74 -11.29
C LEU A 133 21.47 -0.20 -12.37
N GLN A 134 20.30 0.34 -11.99
CA GLN A 134 19.36 0.92 -12.94
C GLN A 134 19.92 2.18 -13.62
N VAL A 135 20.59 3.06 -12.86
CA VAL A 135 21.25 4.24 -13.41
C VAL A 135 22.37 3.84 -14.37
N GLU A 136 23.18 2.84 -14.02
CA GLU A 136 24.25 2.34 -14.90
C GLU A 136 23.68 1.70 -16.18
N THR A 137 22.56 0.98 -16.06
CA THR A 137 21.87 0.37 -17.21
C THR A 137 21.31 1.45 -18.14
N LEU A 138 20.62 2.47 -17.59
CA LEU A 138 20.13 3.61 -18.38
C LEU A 138 21.28 4.40 -19.03
N ARG A 139 22.42 4.53 -18.34
CA ARG A 139 23.63 5.15 -18.90
C ARG A 139 24.17 4.34 -20.08
N GLN A 140 24.26 3.01 -19.95
CA GLN A 140 24.66 2.13 -21.05
C GLN A 140 23.70 2.18 -22.24
N GLU A 141 22.39 2.17 -21.98
CA GLU A 141 21.37 2.28 -23.03
C GLU A 141 21.48 3.60 -23.78
N ARG A 142 21.69 4.72 -23.07
CA ARG A 142 21.91 6.03 -23.70
C ARG A 142 23.18 6.06 -24.56
N LEU A 143 24.27 5.43 -24.11
CA LEU A 143 25.50 5.32 -24.90
C LEU A 143 25.28 4.50 -26.17
N GLN A 144 24.61 3.34 -26.06
CA GLN A 144 24.29 2.50 -27.21
C GLN A 144 23.36 3.21 -28.22
N MET A 145 22.35 3.93 -27.72
CA MET A 145 21.45 4.72 -28.57
C MET A 145 22.20 5.87 -29.26
N GLY A 146 23.09 6.56 -28.54
CA GLY A 146 23.95 7.60 -29.10
C GLY A 146 24.87 7.08 -30.21
N ASP A 147 25.44 5.89 -30.03
CA ASP A 147 26.30 5.25 -31.04
C ASP A 147 25.50 4.75 -32.24
N ALA A 148 24.28 4.24 -32.02
CA ALA A 148 23.37 3.87 -33.09
C ALA A 148 22.95 5.09 -33.93
N LEU A 149 22.65 6.22 -33.28
CA LEU A 149 22.33 7.48 -33.96
C LEU A 149 23.52 8.02 -34.76
N ARG A 150 24.74 8.00 -34.19
CA ARG A 150 25.96 8.40 -34.92
C ARG A 150 26.22 7.52 -36.13
N LYS A 151 26.07 6.20 -35.99
CA LYS A 151 26.17 5.26 -37.12
C LYS A 151 25.10 5.54 -38.17
N GLY A 152 23.84 5.73 -37.77
CA GLY A 152 22.74 6.05 -38.66
C GLY A 152 22.98 7.33 -39.47
N LEU A 153 23.42 8.41 -38.81
CA LEU A 153 23.79 9.66 -39.47
C LEU A 153 24.96 9.48 -40.44
N SER A 154 25.98 8.71 -40.08
CA SER A 154 27.11 8.43 -40.98
C SER A 154 26.68 7.64 -42.23
N GLN A 155 25.80 6.66 -42.08
CA GLN A 155 25.27 5.86 -43.19
C GLN A 155 24.37 6.71 -44.09
N PHE A 156 23.51 7.54 -43.50
CA PHE A 156 22.68 8.48 -44.24
C PHE A 156 23.53 9.47 -45.04
N GLY A 157 24.61 9.99 -44.46
CA GLY A 157 25.56 10.85 -45.17
C GLY A 157 26.24 10.14 -46.36
N LEU A 158 26.67 8.89 -46.18
CA LEU A 158 27.22 8.09 -47.28
C LEU A 158 26.19 7.81 -48.37
N GLN A 159 24.94 7.54 -47.99
CA GLN A 159 23.86 7.29 -48.93
C GLN A 159 23.50 8.55 -49.72
N LEU A 160 23.38 9.70 -49.07
CA LEU A 160 23.19 10.99 -49.74
C LEU A 160 24.31 11.29 -50.74
N ASN A 161 25.57 11.01 -50.38
CA ASN A 161 26.69 11.19 -51.30
C ASN A 161 26.61 10.24 -52.51
N SER A 162 26.18 9.00 -52.29
CA SER A 162 25.97 8.02 -53.38
C SER A 162 24.84 8.47 -54.30
N ASP A 163 23.69 8.84 -53.74
CA ASP A 163 22.50 9.27 -54.49
C ASP A 163 22.80 10.55 -55.28
N MET A 164 23.55 11.48 -54.68
CA MET A 164 23.97 12.71 -55.37
C MET A 164 24.96 12.41 -56.50
N ALA A 165 25.89 11.46 -56.31
CA ALA A 165 26.81 11.04 -57.37
C ALA A 165 26.07 10.36 -58.54
N GLU A 166 25.07 9.53 -58.24
CA GLU A 166 24.22 8.87 -59.25
C GLU A 166 23.41 9.91 -60.03
N LEU A 167 22.75 10.85 -59.35
CA LEU A 167 21.96 11.90 -59.99
C LEU A 167 22.83 12.83 -60.87
N LEU A 168 24.04 13.17 -60.41
CA LEU A 168 24.99 13.93 -61.24
C LEU A 168 25.47 13.12 -62.45
N GLY A 169 25.65 11.80 -62.30
CA GLY A 169 25.98 10.88 -63.39
C GLY A 169 24.85 10.76 -64.44
N GLU A 170 23.60 10.63 -63.98
CA GLU A 170 22.41 10.64 -64.82
C GLU A 170 22.25 11.97 -65.57
N LEU A 171 22.48 13.09 -64.89
CA LEU A 171 22.42 14.41 -65.52
C LEU A 171 23.49 14.57 -66.62
N ALA A 172 24.71 14.08 -66.37
CA ALA A 172 25.80 14.11 -67.34
C ALA A 172 25.49 13.23 -68.57
N THR A 173 25.01 12.00 -68.36
CA THR A 173 24.62 11.09 -69.46
C THR A 173 23.43 11.62 -70.24
N ASN A 174 22.44 12.24 -69.58
CA ASN A 174 21.31 12.86 -70.25
C ASN A 174 21.74 14.06 -71.11
N ARG A 175 22.64 14.92 -70.61
CA ARG A 175 23.23 16.01 -71.41
C ARG A 175 23.99 15.48 -72.63
N GLN A 176 24.77 14.41 -72.47
CA GLN A 176 25.50 13.79 -73.59
C GLN A 176 24.54 13.21 -74.64
N THR A 177 23.46 12.59 -74.19
CA THR A 177 22.42 12.03 -75.07
C THR A 177 21.68 13.12 -75.83
N MET A 178 21.30 14.22 -75.16
CA MET A 178 20.70 15.38 -75.82
C MET A 178 21.64 16.03 -76.83
N ALA A 179 22.92 16.17 -76.51
CA ALA A 179 23.91 16.69 -77.45
C ALA A 179 24.06 15.78 -78.69
N ALA A 180 24.10 14.46 -78.51
CA ALA A 180 24.13 13.50 -79.61
C ALA A 180 22.85 13.54 -80.47
N GLN A 181 21.67 13.68 -79.85
CA GLN A 181 20.40 13.85 -80.56
C GLN A 181 20.36 15.16 -81.36
N GLN A 182 20.83 16.27 -80.79
CA GLN A 182 20.94 17.55 -81.51
C GLN A 182 21.89 17.45 -82.70
N GLN A 183 23.02 16.77 -82.54
CA GLN A 183 23.97 16.57 -83.64
C GLN A 183 23.39 15.68 -84.74
N SER A 184 22.67 14.62 -84.38
CA SER A 184 21.98 13.73 -85.34
C SER A 184 20.87 14.46 -86.11
N THR A 185 20.06 15.28 -85.42
CA THR A 185 18.99 16.07 -86.06
C THR A 185 19.55 17.12 -87.01
N LEU A 186 20.66 17.78 -86.65
CA LEU A 186 21.36 18.71 -87.54
C LEU A 186 21.93 17.99 -88.77
N GLN A 187 22.51 16.80 -88.62
CA GLN A 187 23.00 16.01 -89.75
C GLN A 187 21.87 15.58 -90.69
N ALA A 188 20.74 15.11 -90.13
CA ALA A 188 19.56 14.76 -90.91
C ALA A 188 19.03 15.96 -91.69
N PHE A 189 18.91 17.12 -91.05
CA PHE A 189 18.49 18.37 -91.70
C PHE A 189 19.42 18.77 -92.84
N HIS A 190 20.73 18.68 -92.65
CA HIS A 190 21.71 18.93 -93.71
C HIS A 190 21.55 17.97 -94.90
N GLN A 191 21.30 16.68 -94.66
CA GLN A 191 21.07 15.71 -95.74
C GLN A 191 19.77 16.00 -96.49
N THR A 192 18.70 16.38 -95.78
CA THR A 192 17.43 16.79 -96.40
C THR A 192 17.64 18.02 -97.29
N LEU A 193 18.32 19.05 -96.79
CA LEU A 193 18.64 20.25 -97.56
C LEU A 193 19.50 19.93 -98.80
N GLN A 194 20.52 19.09 -98.67
CA GLN A 194 21.34 18.68 -99.82
C GLN A 194 20.52 17.96 -100.89
N THR A 195 19.61 17.07 -100.47
CA THR A 195 18.74 16.31 -101.37
C THR A 195 17.73 17.23 -102.07
N GLU A 196 17.13 18.17 -101.34
CA GLU A 196 16.18 19.13 -101.88
C GLU A 196 16.85 20.09 -102.87
N VAL A 197 18.02 20.61 -102.55
CA VAL A 197 18.81 21.47 -103.46
C VAL A 197 19.22 20.70 -104.72
N ALA A 198 19.65 19.44 -104.59
CA ALA A 198 19.97 18.60 -105.74
C ALA A 198 18.73 18.36 -106.63
N GLY A 199 17.58 18.08 -106.01
CA GLY A 199 16.30 17.94 -106.70
C GLY A 199 15.89 19.20 -107.46
N GLN A 200 15.94 20.37 -106.80
CA GLN A 200 15.63 21.66 -107.43
C GLN A 200 16.55 21.98 -108.61
N MET A 201 17.85 21.67 -108.50
CA MET A 201 18.80 21.86 -109.60
C MET A 201 18.51 20.93 -110.79
N GLN A 202 18.10 19.69 -110.51
CA GLN A 202 17.67 18.75 -111.55
C GLN A 202 16.38 19.23 -112.24
N ASP A 203 15.39 19.68 -111.47
CA ASP A 203 14.14 20.25 -112.00
C ASP A 203 14.41 21.48 -112.86
N LEU A 204 15.24 22.42 -112.38
CA LEU A 204 15.67 23.59 -113.15
C LEU A 204 16.38 23.21 -114.46
N SER A 205 17.24 22.20 -114.44
CA SER A 205 17.91 21.71 -115.66
C SER A 205 16.90 21.10 -116.65
N SER A 206 15.92 20.34 -116.14
CA SER A 206 14.87 19.74 -116.95
C SER A 206 13.94 20.79 -117.57
N GLN A 207 13.56 21.82 -116.80
CA GLN A 207 12.78 22.96 -117.28
C GLN A 207 13.54 23.73 -118.36
N ARG A 208 14.83 24.00 -118.16
CA ARG A 208 15.66 24.65 -119.18
C ARG A 208 15.74 23.83 -120.46
N GLN A 209 15.85 22.51 -120.36
CA GLN A 209 15.89 21.62 -121.51
C GLN A 209 14.54 21.57 -122.23
N ALA A 210 13.44 21.47 -121.50
CA ALA A 210 12.09 21.51 -122.05
C ALA A 210 11.79 22.85 -122.75
N ALA A 211 12.11 23.98 -122.11
CA ALA A 211 11.97 25.31 -122.71
C ALA A 211 12.85 25.49 -123.95
N ALA A 212 14.08 24.96 -123.95
CA ALA A 212 14.95 24.98 -125.12
C ALA A 212 14.41 24.11 -126.28
N GLN A 213 13.80 22.96 -125.97
CA GLN A 213 13.12 22.12 -126.97
C GLN A 213 11.88 22.81 -127.53
N GLU A 214 11.08 23.46 -126.68
CA GLU A 214 9.91 24.23 -127.08
C GLU A 214 10.30 25.40 -127.99
N MET A 215 11.33 26.17 -127.64
CA MET A 215 11.86 27.23 -128.51
C MET A 215 12.35 26.66 -129.86
N ARG A 216 13.04 25.51 -129.87
CA ARG A 216 13.44 24.85 -131.12
C ARG A 216 12.24 24.44 -131.96
N ASN A 217 11.21 23.87 -131.35
CA ASN A 217 9.98 23.47 -132.05
C ASN A 217 9.24 24.70 -132.60
N ASN A 218 9.15 25.78 -131.83
CA ASN A 218 8.57 27.05 -132.28
C ASN A 218 9.37 27.66 -133.42
N LEU A 219 10.71 27.61 -133.37
CA LEU A 219 11.56 28.06 -134.47
C LEU A 219 11.37 27.19 -135.72
N VAL A 220 11.27 25.87 -135.60
CA VAL A 220 11.00 24.96 -136.73
C VAL A 220 9.63 25.26 -137.35
N ALA A 221 8.59 25.34 -136.51
CA ALA A 221 7.24 25.68 -136.95
C ALA A 221 7.19 27.05 -137.65
N PHE A 222 7.88 28.05 -137.10
CA PHE A 222 8.02 29.36 -137.72
C PHE A 222 8.79 29.31 -139.05
N THR A 223 9.86 28.50 -139.15
CA THR A 223 10.57 28.32 -140.43
C THR A 223 9.74 27.59 -141.47
N ASP A 224 8.93 26.61 -141.07
CA ASP A 224 7.99 25.92 -141.97
C ASP A 224 6.87 26.86 -142.42
N ASP A 225 6.33 27.69 -141.52
CA ASP A 225 5.34 28.72 -141.85
C ASP A 225 5.93 29.80 -142.77
N LEU A 226 7.16 30.25 -142.53
CA LEU A 226 7.89 31.14 -143.44
C LEU A 226 8.13 30.48 -144.79
N ARG A 227 8.46 29.18 -144.83
CA ARG A 227 8.62 28.43 -146.08
C ARG A 227 7.30 28.37 -146.85
N VAL A 228 6.18 28.13 -146.17
CA VAL A 228 4.84 28.15 -146.79
C VAL A 228 4.45 29.56 -147.25
N THR A 229 4.74 30.60 -146.46
CA THR A 229 4.30 31.98 -146.72
C THR A 229 5.13 32.67 -147.80
N VAL A 230 6.46 32.51 -147.77
CA VAL A 230 7.37 33.17 -148.72
C VAL A 230 7.45 32.37 -150.03
N TRP A 231 7.31 31.05 -149.99
CA TRP A 231 7.45 30.17 -151.15
C TRP A 231 6.13 29.49 -151.54
N GLY A 232 5.01 30.14 -151.21
CA GLY A 232 3.61 29.78 -151.51
C GLY A 232 3.40 28.50 -152.31
N VAL A 233 2.99 27.41 -151.63
CA VAL A 233 2.32 26.15 -152.04
C VAL A 233 2.41 25.71 -153.54
N ALA A 234 3.48 26.05 -154.25
CA ALA A 234 3.63 25.80 -155.68
C ALA A 234 5.11 25.76 -156.08
N GLY A 235 5.78 24.65 -155.72
CA GLY A 235 6.86 24.05 -156.50
C GLY A 235 8.27 24.65 -156.37
N ILE A 236 9.25 23.77 -156.12
CA ILE A 236 10.29 23.35 -157.10
C ILE A 236 11.09 22.18 -156.50
N PRO A 237 11.34 21.10 -157.27
CA PRO A 237 12.24 19.99 -156.91
C PRO A 237 13.70 20.30 -157.31
N GLY A 238 14.68 19.85 -156.51
CA GLY A 238 16.12 19.89 -156.81
C GLY A 238 16.94 20.31 -155.59
N GLN A 239 17.62 19.39 -154.90
CA GLN A 239 18.93 18.77 -155.15
C GLN A 239 20.05 19.37 -154.27
N ALA A 240 20.70 18.46 -153.53
CA ALA A 240 22.04 18.47 -152.95
C ALA A 240 22.38 19.53 -151.87
N LEU A 241 22.80 19.05 -150.69
CA LEU A 241 24.13 19.34 -150.12
C LEU A 241 24.43 18.44 -148.92
N LYS A 242 25.55 17.72 -149.04
CA LYS A 242 26.26 16.90 -148.05
C LYS A 242 27.18 17.81 -147.22
N PRO A 243 27.35 17.55 -145.91
CA PRO A 243 28.69 17.53 -145.31
C PRO A 243 28.86 16.27 -144.42
N ALA A 244 29.89 15.46 -144.59
CA ALA A 244 31.29 15.67 -144.18
C ALA A 244 31.50 15.39 -142.68
N ASP A 245 32.16 14.25 -142.43
CA ASP A 245 32.89 13.89 -141.22
C ASP A 245 33.84 15.02 -140.76
N GLU A 246 34.13 15.03 -139.44
CA GLU A 246 35.48 14.99 -138.85
C GLU A 246 35.65 15.81 -137.55
N ALA A 247 36.49 15.25 -136.67
CA ALA A 247 37.33 15.87 -135.63
C ALA A 247 36.64 16.26 -134.30
N SER A 248 36.84 15.54 -133.18
CA SER A 248 38.06 15.36 -132.36
C SER A 248 38.09 16.30 -131.13
N THR A 249 38.02 15.69 -129.92
CA THR A 249 38.84 15.85 -128.67
C THR A 249 39.47 17.22 -128.32
N PRO A 250 39.70 17.62 -127.04
CA PRO A 250 40.38 16.87 -125.94
C PRO A 250 39.72 17.03 -124.54
N ALA A 251 39.91 16.14 -123.55
CA ALA A 251 41.04 15.93 -122.63
C ALA A 251 41.46 17.14 -121.74
N ALA A 252 41.71 16.82 -120.46
CA ALA A 252 42.28 17.64 -119.37
C ALA A 252 41.25 18.51 -118.58
N SER A 253 41.24 18.58 -117.25
CA SER A 253 42.32 18.43 -116.26
C SER A 253 41.77 18.10 -114.86
N SER A 254 42.48 17.24 -114.14
CA SER A 254 42.53 17.23 -112.66
C SER A 254 43.24 18.51 -112.15
N PRO A 255 43.04 18.91 -110.88
CA PRO A 255 44.14 18.83 -109.91
C PRO A 255 43.66 18.35 -108.51
N THR A 256 44.39 17.48 -107.78
CA THR A 256 45.66 17.70 -107.07
C THR A 256 45.46 18.24 -105.64
N THR A 257 45.83 17.38 -104.68
CA THR A 257 46.55 17.68 -103.42
C THR A 257 45.84 18.41 -102.29
N SER A 258 45.71 17.69 -101.16
CA SER A 258 46.32 18.02 -99.85
C SER A 258 45.62 17.20 -98.77
N ASN A 259 46.18 16.85 -97.63
CA ASN A 259 47.56 16.76 -97.15
C ASN A 259 47.42 16.14 -95.75
N ASN A 260 48.46 15.43 -95.38
CA ASN A 260 48.79 14.93 -94.07
C ASN A 260 48.77 16.05 -93.00
N GLY A 261 48.49 15.66 -91.74
CA GLY A 261 48.66 16.47 -90.53
C GLY A 261 47.78 15.89 -89.42
N ASN A 262 48.22 14.96 -88.58
CA ASN A 262 49.28 15.06 -87.57
C ASN A 262 49.45 16.47 -86.96
N GLY A 263 49.19 16.55 -85.65
CA GLY A 263 49.24 17.75 -84.81
C GLY A 263 48.19 17.59 -83.70
N SER A 264 48.49 16.93 -82.57
CA SER A 264 49.27 17.51 -81.47
C SER A 264 48.87 18.95 -81.18
N SER A 265 47.92 19.11 -80.26
CA SER A 265 47.80 20.23 -79.33
C SER A 265 47.19 19.60 -78.06
N GLN A 266 47.94 19.36 -77.00
CA GLN A 266 48.59 20.34 -76.13
C GLN A 266 47.56 21.32 -75.56
N GLY A 267 47.24 21.08 -74.29
CA GLY A 267 46.97 22.09 -73.27
C GLY A 267 46.08 23.26 -73.67
N ARG A 268 44.86 23.25 -73.15
CA ARG A 268 44.26 24.49 -72.69
C ARG A 268 43.29 24.21 -71.56
N ASP A 269 43.80 24.43 -70.36
CA ASP A 269 43.03 24.81 -69.19
C ASP A 269 42.02 25.90 -69.57
N PRO A 270 40.75 25.76 -69.21
CA PRO A 270 39.97 26.89 -68.79
C PRO A 270 40.14 27.03 -67.26
N HIS A 271 41.11 27.86 -66.86
CA HIS A 271 41.03 28.57 -65.60
C HIS A 271 39.77 29.45 -65.62
N LEU A 272 38.64 28.90 -65.18
CA LEU A 272 37.55 29.65 -64.56
C LEU A 272 37.78 29.47 -63.06
N SER A 273 38.55 30.35 -62.41
CA SER A 273 38.07 31.63 -61.86
C SER A 273 36.65 31.48 -61.32
N THR A 274 36.52 30.73 -60.23
CA THR A 274 35.48 31.00 -59.24
C THR A 274 36.14 31.77 -58.11
N ASP A 275 35.71 33.03 -58.02
CA ASP A 275 36.05 34.00 -56.99
C ASP A 275 36.03 33.40 -55.58
N LEU A 276 37.10 33.74 -54.85
CA LEU A 276 37.11 33.81 -53.40
C LEU A 276 35.91 34.64 -52.94
N VAL A 277 34.89 33.98 -52.40
CA VAL A 277 34.02 34.57 -51.39
C VAL A 277 34.53 34.05 -50.05
N ALA A 278 35.04 34.98 -49.25
CA ALA A 278 35.51 34.74 -47.89
C ALA A 278 34.41 34.04 -47.08
N GLU A 279 34.71 32.84 -46.59
CA GLU A 279 34.01 32.25 -45.46
C GLU A 279 34.15 33.18 -44.24
N PRO A 280 33.06 33.57 -43.58
CA PRO A 280 33.15 34.01 -42.20
C PRO A 280 33.46 32.79 -41.34
N GLU A 281 34.50 32.90 -40.51
CA GLU A 281 34.80 31.97 -39.43
C GLU A 281 33.53 31.80 -38.56
N GLN A 282 32.82 30.71 -38.78
CA GLN A 282 31.82 30.23 -37.83
C GLN A 282 32.59 29.56 -36.69
N GLU A 283 32.84 30.34 -35.64
CA GLU A 283 33.20 29.84 -34.32
C GLU A 283 32.22 28.71 -33.94
N SER A 284 32.79 27.53 -33.73
CA SER A 284 32.02 26.33 -33.40
C SER A 284 31.46 26.49 -31.98
N PRO A 285 30.15 26.28 -31.74
CA PRO A 285 29.56 26.34 -30.40
C PRO A 285 29.82 25.06 -29.58
N ALA A 286 30.85 24.27 -29.92
CA ALA A 286 31.11 22.99 -29.29
C ALA A 286 31.95 23.07 -28.00
N GLU A 287 32.60 24.21 -27.70
CA GLU A 287 33.45 24.37 -26.50
C GLU A 287 32.77 25.13 -25.34
N GLU A 288 31.65 25.83 -25.59
CA GLU A 288 30.95 26.61 -24.54
C GLU A 288 29.94 25.75 -23.75
N VAL A 289 29.55 24.58 -24.28
CA VAL A 289 28.59 23.68 -23.62
C VAL A 289 29.28 22.77 -22.58
N GLU A 290 30.58 22.46 -22.72
CA GLU A 290 31.30 21.70 -21.69
C GLU A 290 31.61 22.56 -20.46
N ALA A 291 31.89 23.86 -20.62
CA ALA A 291 32.14 24.76 -19.49
C ALA A 291 30.90 25.02 -18.62
N LEU A 292 29.71 25.08 -19.23
CA LEU A 292 28.43 25.28 -18.52
C LEU A 292 27.92 24.02 -17.80
N VAL A 293 28.34 22.83 -18.21
CA VAL A 293 27.94 21.57 -17.56
C VAL A 293 28.77 21.32 -16.28
N ASP A 294 30.04 21.73 -16.27
CA ASP A 294 30.89 21.60 -15.08
C ASP A 294 30.53 22.61 -13.97
N GLU A 295 30.02 23.79 -14.31
CA GLU A 295 29.55 24.80 -13.34
C GLU A 295 28.23 24.39 -12.65
N VAL A 296 27.31 23.73 -13.38
CA VAL A 296 26.04 23.23 -12.81
C VAL A 296 26.24 22.01 -11.90
N ILE A 297 27.26 21.17 -12.16
CA ILE A 297 27.59 20.04 -11.28
C ILE A 297 28.24 20.52 -9.97
N ALA A 298 28.99 21.62 -10.00
CA ALA A 298 29.58 22.21 -8.79
C ALA A 298 28.54 22.83 -7.85
N GLU A 299 27.51 23.51 -8.36
CA GLU A 299 26.47 24.11 -7.50
C GLU A 299 25.48 23.09 -6.90
N GLN A 300 25.29 21.93 -7.56
CA GLN A 300 24.38 20.89 -7.05
C GLN A 300 24.96 20.09 -5.86
N THR A 301 26.29 20.09 -5.67
CA THR A 301 26.94 19.39 -4.54
C THR A 301 26.90 20.18 -3.23
N VAL A 302 26.81 21.52 -3.29
CA VAL A 302 26.78 22.39 -2.10
C VAL A 302 25.43 22.34 -1.38
N ILE A 303 24.33 21.98 -2.06
CA ILE A 303 22.99 21.95 -1.47
C ILE A 303 22.73 20.67 -0.66
N ASN A 304 23.49 19.59 -0.88
CA ASN A 304 23.29 18.31 -0.19
C ASN A 304 24.12 18.12 1.09
N GLU A 305 25.06 19.02 1.41
CA GLU A 305 25.87 18.94 2.64
C GLU A 305 25.34 19.80 3.82
N THR A 306 24.35 20.67 3.62
CA THR A 306 23.84 21.57 4.68
C THR A 306 22.60 21.07 5.42
N ALA A 307 22.14 19.82 5.20
CA ALA A 307 20.86 19.34 5.75
C ALA A 307 20.96 18.30 6.88
N ILE A 308 22.15 17.92 7.36
CA ILE A 308 22.27 16.90 8.43
C ILE A 308 23.37 17.30 9.43
N THR A 309 23.09 18.34 10.20
CA THR A 309 23.68 18.55 11.54
C THR A 309 22.58 19.00 12.47
N GLU A 310 21.61 18.10 12.73
CA GLU A 310 20.77 18.24 13.92
C GLU A 310 21.59 17.77 15.12
N ASP A 311 21.90 18.75 15.96
CA ASP A 311 22.36 18.63 17.33
C ASP A 311 21.50 17.60 18.10
N VAL A 312 22.05 16.40 18.31
CA VAL A 312 21.59 15.51 19.38
C VAL A 312 22.43 15.82 20.59
N GLU A 313 22.00 16.85 21.33
CA GLU A 313 22.45 17.07 22.71
C GLU A 313 22.20 15.78 23.51
N SER A 314 23.30 15.15 23.88
CA SER A 314 23.32 13.94 24.68
C SER A 314 23.07 14.32 26.14
N GLU A 315 21.81 14.43 26.55
CA GLU A 315 21.44 14.51 27.96
C GLU A 315 21.84 13.19 28.65
N SER A 316 22.96 13.25 29.36
CA SER A 316 23.43 12.23 30.28
C SER A 316 22.45 12.11 31.45
N PHE A 317 21.53 11.16 31.36
CA PHE A 317 20.73 10.70 32.49
C PHE A 317 21.64 10.01 33.52
N GLN A 318 21.99 10.72 34.59
CA GLN A 318 22.51 10.11 35.82
C GLN A 318 21.34 9.50 36.60
N PRO A 319 21.36 8.20 36.96
CA PRO A 319 20.39 7.65 37.87
C PRO A 319 20.74 8.09 39.29
N GLU A 320 19.97 9.04 39.82
CA GLU A 320 20.01 9.45 41.21
C GLU A 320 19.61 8.26 42.09
N ALA A 321 20.58 7.76 42.86
CA ALA A 321 20.37 6.70 43.84
C ALA A 321 19.48 7.25 44.96
N ALA A 322 18.21 6.85 44.97
CA ALA A 322 17.31 7.07 46.10
C ALA A 322 17.80 6.24 47.30
N ASP A 323 18.44 6.94 48.23
CA ASP A 323 18.81 6.51 49.56
C ASP A 323 17.52 6.27 50.39
N LEU A 324 17.12 5.00 50.52
CA LEU A 324 15.97 4.55 51.32
C LEU A 324 16.43 3.90 52.63
N SER A 325 17.28 4.60 53.40
CA SER A 325 17.81 4.09 54.67
C SER A 325 17.15 4.67 55.93
N ASP A 326 16.08 5.48 55.84
CA ASP A 326 15.59 6.22 57.02
C ASP A 326 14.07 6.14 57.28
N ILE A 327 13.54 4.92 57.41
CA ILE A 327 12.21 4.70 58.03
C ILE A 327 12.32 3.59 59.07
N SER A 328 12.93 3.94 60.21
CA SER A 328 12.86 3.15 61.43
C SER A 328 13.03 4.08 62.62
N ASN A 329 11.98 4.84 62.98
CA ASN A 329 11.76 5.22 64.37
C ASN A 329 10.41 5.93 64.63
N LEU A 330 9.70 5.38 65.64
CA LEU A 330 8.79 6.03 66.61
C LEU A 330 7.30 6.20 66.23
N PRO A 331 6.40 6.26 67.24
CA PRO A 331 6.19 5.27 68.30
C PRO A 331 4.70 4.91 68.49
N GLU A 332 4.47 3.84 69.26
CA GLU A 332 3.19 3.46 69.85
C GLU A 332 2.71 4.53 70.86
N GLU A 333 1.44 4.95 70.77
CA GLU A 333 0.68 5.43 71.93
C GLU A 333 -0.71 4.79 71.94
N GLU A 334 -0.95 4.04 73.00
CA GLU A 334 -2.26 3.69 73.55
C GLU A 334 -2.92 4.94 74.16
N SER A 335 -4.26 5.00 74.23
CA SER A 335 -5.01 5.35 75.47
C SER A 335 -6.41 5.95 75.22
N SER A 336 -7.38 5.34 75.93
CA SER A 336 -8.64 5.90 76.50
C SER A 336 -9.78 6.29 75.55
N ALA A 337 -10.97 5.64 75.57
CA ALA A 337 -11.95 5.35 76.64
C ALA A 337 -13.05 6.43 76.76
N GLU A 338 -14.31 5.94 76.79
CA GLU A 338 -15.49 6.53 77.47
C GLU A 338 -16.08 7.84 76.86
N ALA A 339 -17.37 8.19 76.89
CA ALA A 339 -18.56 7.70 77.58
C ALA A 339 -19.80 8.55 77.18
N TRP A 340 -20.96 7.89 76.96
CA TRP A 340 -22.32 8.22 77.46
C TRP A 340 -23.24 9.34 76.86
N VAL A 341 -24.55 9.05 77.06
CA VAL A 341 -25.79 9.89 77.15
C VAL A 341 -26.67 9.94 75.88
N GLU A 342 -27.69 9.06 75.75
CA GLU A 342 -29.11 9.15 76.21
C GLU A 342 -29.95 10.15 75.38
N ASP A 343 -30.92 9.67 74.59
CA ASP A 343 -32.31 9.29 74.94
C ASP A 343 -33.19 10.50 75.31
N THR A 344 -34.20 10.78 74.48
CA THR A 344 -35.44 11.46 74.89
C THR A 344 -36.55 11.22 73.86
N LEU A 345 -37.41 10.25 74.20
CA LEU A 345 -38.81 10.16 73.79
C LEU A 345 -39.58 11.44 74.20
N THR A 346 -40.41 12.00 73.32
CA THR A 346 -41.78 12.46 73.69
C THR A 346 -42.68 12.67 72.47
N GLU A 347 -43.69 11.80 72.33
CA GLU A 347 -45.01 12.07 71.73
C GLU A 347 -45.75 13.16 72.54
N PRO A 348 -46.68 13.96 71.96
CA PRO A 348 -48.06 13.48 71.73
C PRO A 348 -48.85 14.05 70.53
N GLU A 349 -49.63 13.16 69.93
CA GLU A 349 -51.07 13.23 69.59
C GLU A 349 -51.74 14.52 69.02
N THR A 350 -52.45 14.27 67.91
CA THR A 350 -53.77 14.84 67.47
C THR A 350 -53.81 16.10 66.61
N ALA A 351 -54.07 15.92 65.30
CA ALA A 351 -55.24 16.49 64.59
C ALA A 351 -55.24 16.10 63.09
N GLU A 352 -56.32 15.43 62.66
CA GLU A 352 -56.84 15.44 61.28
C GLU A 352 -56.98 16.88 60.74
N PRO A 353 -56.74 17.14 59.44
CA PRO A 353 -57.72 16.76 58.42
C PRO A 353 -57.14 16.26 57.09
N GLU A 354 -57.79 15.21 56.56
CA GLU A 354 -58.44 15.20 55.25
C GLU A 354 -57.83 16.15 54.19
N SER A 355 -57.05 15.61 53.25
CA SER A 355 -57.13 15.94 51.81
C SER A 355 -55.97 15.35 51.01
N ARG A 356 -56.35 14.56 50.00
CA ARG A 356 -55.76 14.52 48.66
C ARG A 356 -54.57 13.57 48.44
N GLU A 357 -54.92 12.40 47.90
CA GLU A 357 -54.11 11.59 46.98
C GLU A 357 -53.24 12.48 46.07
N PRO A 358 -51.95 12.12 45.92
CA PRO A 358 -51.62 11.19 44.85
C PRO A 358 -50.84 9.97 45.34
N GLU A 359 -51.24 8.80 44.87
CA GLU A 359 -50.47 7.55 44.92
C GLU A 359 -49.02 7.79 44.48
N SER A 360 -48.14 7.90 45.47
CA SER A 360 -46.70 7.77 45.26
C SER A 360 -46.39 6.28 45.21
N ARG A 361 -46.57 5.72 44.02
CA ARG A 361 -46.16 4.38 43.66
C ARG A 361 -44.65 4.27 43.87
N GLU A 362 -44.24 3.28 44.66
CA GLU A 362 -42.86 2.84 44.80
C GLU A 362 -42.18 2.78 43.42
N PRO A 363 -40.92 3.19 43.28
CA PRO A 363 -40.13 2.80 42.12
C PRO A 363 -39.93 1.28 42.21
N GLU A 364 -40.84 0.53 41.57
CA GLU A 364 -40.49 -0.78 41.05
C GLU A 364 -39.23 -0.59 40.22
N THR A 365 -38.11 -1.10 40.75
CA THR A 365 -36.92 -1.43 39.99
C THR A 365 -37.36 -2.41 38.91
N ARG A 366 -37.89 -1.89 37.80
CA ARG A 366 -37.94 -2.58 36.53
C ARG A 366 -36.50 -2.77 36.11
N GLU A 367 -35.97 -3.96 36.41
CA GLU A 367 -34.96 -4.56 35.57
C GLU A 367 -35.38 -4.28 34.12
N PRO A 368 -34.52 -3.67 33.28
CA PRO A 368 -34.82 -3.61 31.87
C PRO A 368 -35.00 -5.07 31.45
N GLU A 369 -36.21 -5.42 31.01
CA GLU A 369 -36.42 -6.62 30.23
C GLU A 369 -35.42 -6.48 29.07
N THR A 370 -34.32 -7.21 29.19
CA THR A 370 -33.44 -7.54 28.09
C THR A 370 -34.30 -8.35 27.14
N THR A 371 -35.10 -7.64 26.33
CA THR A 371 -35.63 -8.13 25.07
C THR A 371 -34.44 -8.77 24.40
N GLY A 372 -34.52 -10.10 24.24
CA GLY A 372 -33.42 -10.91 23.79
C GLY A 372 -32.74 -10.23 22.62
N SER A 373 -31.42 -10.12 22.70
CA SER A 373 -30.59 -9.93 21.52
C SER A 373 -30.82 -11.14 20.63
N GLU A 374 -31.91 -11.14 19.87
CA GLU A 374 -31.99 -11.89 18.63
C GLU A 374 -30.81 -11.36 17.83
N SER A 375 -29.73 -12.15 17.82
CA SER A 375 -28.52 -11.81 17.08
C SER A 375 -28.93 -11.67 15.63
N LEU A 376 -29.12 -10.43 15.19
CA LEU A 376 -29.36 -10.09 13.79
C LEU A 376 -28.29 -10.81 12.98
N THR A 377 -28.77 -11.61 12.04
CA THR A 377 -27.89 -12.46 11.25
C THR A 377 -27.33 -11.66 10.08
N ASP A 378 -26.19 -12.09 9.52
CA ASP A 378 -25.65 -11.52 8.29
C ASP A 378 -26.72 -11.39 7.18
N ALA A 379 -27.71 -12.30 7.15
CA ALA A 379 -28.81 -12.29 6.18
C ALA A 379 -29.76 -11.10 6.33
N ASP A 380 -29.99 -10.62 7.55
CA ASP A 380 -30.87 -9.47 7.81
C ASP A 380 -30.23 -8.18 7.30
N ILE A 381 -28.92 -8.04 7.50
CA ILE A 381 -28.11 -6.92 7.01
C ILE A 381 -28.03 -6.93 5.48
N LEU A 382 -27.85 -8.12 4.87
CA LEU A 382 -27.88 -8.26 3.41
C LEU A 382 -29.24 -7.85 2.82
N THR A 383 -30.33 -8.25 3.48
CA THR A 383 -31.69 -7.91 3.05
C THR A 383 -31.91 -6.40 3.13
N TYR A 384 -31.44 -5.77 4.20
CA TYR A 384 -31.52 -4.32 4.37
C TYR A 384 -30.72 -3.56 3.30
N VAL A 385 -29.46 -3.93 3.07
CA VAL A 385 -28.60 -3.28 2.05
C VAL A 385 -29.20 -3.43 0.64
N ASN A 386 -29.78 -4.58 0.32
CA ASN A 386 -30.45 -4.80 -0.97
C ASN A 386 -31.73 -3.96 -1.09
N ALA A 387 -32.51 -3.80 -0.02
CA ALA A 387 -33.69 -2.94 -0.02
C ALA A 387 -33.30 -1.46 -0.21
N TYR A 388 -32.29 -0.99 0.54
CA TYR A 388 -31.78 0.38 0.44
C TYR A 388 -31.24 0.69 -0.97
N THR A 389 -30.45 -0.22 -1.54
CA THR A 389 -29.94 -0.05 -2.92
C THR A 389 -31.06 -0.12 -3.97
N ALA A 390 -32.08 -0.96 -3.78
CA ALA A 390 -33.24 -0.98 -4.66
C ALA A 390 -34.04 0.32 -4.60
N ASP A 391 -34.15 0.95 -3.42
CA ASP A 391 -34.81 2.25 -3.27
C ASP A 391 -34.03 3.40 -3.91
N LEU A 392 -32.69 3.36 -3.84
CA LEU A 392 -31.84 4.28 -4.59
C LEU A 392 -31.93 4.06 -6.11
N GLN A 393 -32.02 2.81 -6.57
CA GLN A 393 -32.17 2.48 -7.99
C GLN A 393 -33.50 2.95 -8.59
N LYS A 394 -34.57 3.04 -7.78
CA LYS A 394 -35.84 3.65 -8.22
C LYS A 394 -35.67 5.14 -8.53
N GLN A 395 -34.74 5.82 -7.87
CA GLN A 395 -34.45 7.24 -8.09
C GLN A 395 -33.46 7.43 -9.23
N ASP A 396 -32.42 6.58 -9.29
CA ASP A 396 -31.42 6.58 -10.35
C ASP A 396 -31.14 5.13 -10.83
N PRO A 397 -31.69 4.73 -12.00
CA PRO A 397 -31.50 3.39 -12.54
C PRO A 397 -30.04 3.04 -12.88
N SER A 398 -29.15 4.03 -12.97
CA SER A 398 -27.74 3.81 -13.29
C SER A 398 -26.90 3.43 -12.07
N LEU A 399 -27.45 3.58 -10.86
CA LEU A 399 -26.73 3.34 -9.62
C LEU A 399 -26.55 1.84 -9.34
N SER A 400 -25.31 1.37 -9.40
CA SER A 400 -24.93 0.02 -8.98
C SER A 400 -24.48 -0.02 -7.52
N LEU A 401 -24.55 -1.20 -6.87
CA LEU A 401 -24.03 -1.39 -5.51
C LEU A 401 -22.56 -0.95 -5.37
N LEU A 402 -21.74 -1.18 -6.40
CA LEU A 402 -20.35 -0.73 -6.42
C LEU A 402 -20.22 0.79 -6.42
N GLN A 403 -21.11 1.51 -7.10
CA GLN A 403 -21.13 2.97 -7.08
C GLN A 403 -21.66 3.52 -5.76
N VAL A 404 -22.66 2.87 -5.14
CA VAL A 404 -23.12 3.22 -3.79
C VAL A 404 -21.97 3.13 -2.80
N ILE A 405 -21.15 2.07 -2.89
CA ILE A 405 -20.00 1.87 -2.00
C ILE A 405 -18.82 2.79 -2.36
N GLY A 406 -18.65 3.14 -3.64
CA GLY A 406 -17.67 4.11 -4.10
C GLY A 406 -18.00 5.56 -3.72
N ASN A 407 -19.26 5.86 -3.38
CA ASN A 407 -19.70 7.19 -2.97
C ASN A 407 -19.77 7.30 -1.45
N ARG A 408 -18.84 8.08 -0.87
CA ARG A 408 -18.70 8.28 0.58
C ARG A 408 -19.99 8.76 1.25
N ASP A 409 -20.75 9.64 0.59
CA ASP A 409 -21.94 10.24 1.20
C ASP A 409 -23.10 9.23 1.29
N LEU A 410 -23.25 8.38 0.28
CA LEU A 410 -24.25 7.30 0.28
C LEU A 410 -23.89 6.19 1.28
N VAL A 411 -22.59 5.86 1.43
CA VAL A 411 -22.16 4.92 2.48
C VAL A 411 -22.45 5.51 3.86
N ARG A 412 -22.19 6.80 4.08
CA ARG A 412 -22.49 7.45 5.36
C ARG A 412 -23.98 7.41 5.68
N ASP A 413 -24.81 7.68 4.69
CA ASP A 413 -26.27 7.64 4.84
C ASP A 413 -26.76 6.22 5.14
N LEU A 414 -26.29 5.23 4.37
CA LEU A 414 -26.56 3.80 4.60
C LEU A 414 -26.15 3.35 6.02
N LEU A 415 -25.00 3.79 6.52
CA LEU A 415 -24.55 3.44 7.88
C LEU A 415 -25.36 4.13 8.97
N THR A 416 -25.75 5.39 8.75
CA THR A 416 -26.53 6.15 9.73
C THR A 416 -27.95 5.61 9.82
N GLN A 417 -28.58 5.36 8.67
CA GLN A 417 -29.92 4.81 8.59
C GLN A 417 -29.93 3.33 9.01
N GLY A 418 -28.96 2.54 8.55
CA GLY A 418 -28.84 1.13 8.93
C GLY A 418 -28.56 0.91 10.41
N ALA A 419 -27.75 1.75 11.05
CA ALA A 419 -27.53 1.66 12.50
C ALA A 419 -28.80 2.02 13.30
N SER A 420 -29.59 2.98 12.82
CA SER A 420 -30.86 3.36 13.45
C SER A 420 -31.94 2.30 13.26
N ASP A 421 -32.06 1.73 12.06
CA ASP A 421 -33.13 0.79 11.71
C ASP A 421 -32.86 -0.62 12.23
N LEU A 422 -31.59 -1.05 12.26
CA LEU A 422 -31.18 -2.38 12.72
C LEU A 422 -30.72 -2.40 14.19
N GLY A 423 -30.45 -1.23 14.80
CA GLY A 423 -29.90 -1.17 16.15
C GLY A 423 -28.49 -1.77 16.27
N MET A 424 -27.71 -1.73 15.18
CA MET A 424 -26.36 -2.33 15.10
C MET A 424 -25.28 -1.25 15.02
N ASP A 425 -24.05 -1.62 15.41
CA ASP A 425 -22.89 -0.75 15.23
C ASP A 425 -22.61 -0.55 13.73
N PRO A 426 -22.42 0.69 13.24
CA PRO A 426 -21.95 0.96 11.88
C PRO A 426 -20.74 0.11 11.43
N ALA A 427 -19.85 -0.28 12.36
CA ALA A 427 -18.69 -1.11 12.06
C ALA A 427 -19.06 -2.52 11.55
N ASP A 428 -20.13 -3.11 12.06
CA ASP A 428 -20.60 -4.45 11.65
C ASP A 428 -21.21 -4.41 10.25
N ILE A 429 -21.99 -3.35 9.97
CA ILE A 429 -22.56 -3.09 8.65
C ILE A 429 -21.44 -2.91 7.61
N LEU A 430 -20.39 -2.15 7.94
CA LEU A 430 -19.20 -1.99 7.09
C LEU A 430 -18.49 -3.30 6.81
N THR A 431 -18.35 -4.16 7.82
CA THR A 431 -17.67 -5.46 7.68
C THR A 431 -18.41 -6.35 6.68
N ILE A 432 -19.75 -6.35 6.73
CA ILE A 432 -20.59 -7.12 5.81
C ILE A 432 -20.61 -6.52 4.41
N LEU A 433 -20.68 -5.19 4.29
CA LEU A 433 -20.54 -4.50 2.99
C LEU A 433 -19.22 -4.84 2.31
N ARG A 434 -18.11 -4.86 3.07
CA ARG A 434 -16.79 -5.26 2.54
C ARG A 434 -16.79 -6.71 2.06
N ARG A 435 -17.47 -7.60 2.79
CA ARG A 435 -17.64 -9.01 2.41
C ARG A 435 -18.48 -9.18 1.15
N MET A 436 -19.58 -8.43 1.01
CA MET A 436 -20.40 -8.40 -0.20
C MET A 436 -19.60 -7.96 -1.42
N VAL A 437 -18.86 -6.85 -1.33
CA VAL A 437 -18.02 -6.36 -2.42
C VAL A 437 -17.00 -7.41 -2.81
N SER A 438 -16.29 -7.98 -1.83
CA SER A 438 -15.29 -9.01 -2.05
C SER A 438 -15.88 -10.25 -2.72
N SER A 439 -17.13 -10.61 -2.43
CA SER A 439 -17.83 -11.73 -3.09
C SER A 439 -18.29 -11.39 -4.51
N SER A 440 -18.70 -10.15 -4.76
CA SER A 440 -19.19 -9.69 -6.07
C SER A 440 -18.08 -9.51 -7.10
N THR A 441 -16.86 -9.19 -6.67
CA THR A 441 -15.69 -9.07 -7.56
C THR A 441 -15.11 -10.41 -7.99
N VAL A 442 -15.54 -11.52 -7.38
CA VAL A 442 -15.03 -12.87 -7.69
C VAL A 442 -15.89 -13.58 -8.77
N THR A 443 -17.10 -13.08 -9.03
CA THR A 443 -18.05 -13.67 -10.00
C THR A 443 -18.21 -12.86 -11.30
N ALA A 444 -17.49 -11.75 -11.44
CA ALA A 444 -17.35 -10.97 -12.68
C ALA A 444 -15.97 -11.24 -13.29
#